data_AF-A0A383DG30-F1
#
_entry.id   AF-A0A383DG30-F1
#
_cell.length_a   1.000
_cell.length_b   1.000
_cell.length_c   1.000
_cell.angle_alpha   90.00
_cell.angle_beta   90.00
_cell.angle_gamma   90.00
#
_symmetry.space_group_name_H-M   'P 1'
#
loop_
_entity.id
_entity.type
_entity.pdbx_description
1 polymer ?
#
loop_
_entity_poly.entity_id
_entity_poly.type
_entity_poly.pdbx_seq_one_letter_code
_entity_poly.pdbx_strand_id
1 'polypeptide(L)' 'MNLHEYQSKQLFSEYDIPVPKGVPVDTPKAAMAAAEQLGGDLWVVKAQVHAGGRGKAGGVRLAR' A
#
# COMPACT_ATOMS: atom_id res chain seq x y z
N MET A 1 -12.69 4.28 -16.07
CA MET A 1 -12.13 5.03 -14.93
C MET A 1 -11.54 4.01 -13.96
N ASN A 2 -10.27 4.14 -13.59
CA ASN A 2 -9.58 3.19 -12.71
C ASN A 2 -9.28 3.84 -11.36
N LEU A 3 -9.17 3.03 -10.31
CA LEU A 3 -8.73 3.44 -8.97
C LEU A 3 -7.34 2.87 -8.66
N HIS A 4 -6.57 3.56 -7.84
CA HIS A 4 -5.37 3.01 -7.21
C HIS A 4 -5.75 1.94 -6.17
N GLU A 5 -4.80 1.05 -5.84
CA GLU A 5 -5.02 -0.01 -4.84
C GLU A 5 -5.45 0.56 -3.48
N TYR A 6 -4.83 1.66 -3.03
CA TYR A 6 -5.19 2.26 -1.74
C TYR A 6 -6.60 2.86 -1.73
N GLN A 7 -7.07 3.43 -2.84
CA GLN A 7 -8.41 4.00 -2.97
C GLN A 7 -9.47 2.89 -2.91
N SER A 8 -9.25 1.79 -3.64
CA SER A 8 -10.14 0.63 -3.57
C SER A 8 -10.20 0.03 -2.17
N LYS A 9 -9.06 -0.04 -1.46
CA LYS A 9 -9.02 -0.53 -0.07
C LYS A 9 -9.75 0.39 0.90
N GLN A 10 -9.63 1.71 0.73
CA GLN A 10 -10.39 2.66 1.54
C GLN A 10 -11.89 2.45 1.35
N LEU A 11 -12.35 2.38 0.09
CA LEU A 11 -13.74 2.12 -0.23
C LEU A 11 -14.21 0.78 0.35
N PHE A 12 -13.42 -0.29 0.26
CA PHE A 12 -13.75 -1.57 0.86
C PHE A 12 -13.90 -1.49 2.38
N SER A 13 -12.99 -0.77 3.05
CA SER A 13 -13.06 -0.56 4.50
C SER A 13 -14.28 0.26 4.92
N GLU A 14 -14.74 1.22 4.11
CA GLU A 14 -15.95 2.01 4.37
C GLU A 14 -17.23 1.15 4.34
N TYR A 15 -17.17 -0.01 3.70
CA TYR A 15 -18.25 -1.00 3.60
C TYR A 15 -17.95 -2.27 4.43
N ASP A 16 -17.08 -2.17 5.43
CA ASP A 16 -16.71 -3.27 6.34
C ASP A 16 -16.12 -4.53 5.66
N ILE A 17 -15.62 -4.40 4.42
CA ILE A 17 -14.91 -5.47 3.73
C ILE A 17 -13.47 -5.49 4.24
N PRO A 18 -12.98 -6.61 4.82
CA PRO A 18 -11.67 -6.66 5.45
C PRO A 18 -10.54 -6.48 4.41
N VAL A 19 -9.65 -5.53 4.69
CA VAL A 19 -8.45 -5.25 3.89
C VAL A 19 -7.22 -5.15 4.79
N PRO A 20 -6.02 -5.50 4.30
CA PRO A 20 -4.79 -5.26 5.05
C PRO A 20 -4.59 -3.77 5.31
N LYS A 21 -4.20 -3.42 6.55
CA LYS A 21 -3.83 -2.04 6.91
C LYS A 21 -2.68 -1.56 6.05
N GLY A 22 -2.76 -0.31 5.61
CA GLY A 22 -1.72 0.33 4.81
C GLY A 22 -1.93 1.84 4.76
N VAL A 23 -0.85 2.57 4.48
CA VAL A 23 -0.87 4.03 4.43
C VAL A 23 -0.30 4.46 3.07
N PRO A 24 -1.05 5.23 2.26
CA PRO A 24 -0.50 5.82 1.03
C PRO A 24 0.52 6.90 1.40
N VAL A 25 1.65 6.90 0.70
CA VAL A 25 2.78 7.82 0.95
C VAL A 25 3.34 8.31 -0.38
N ASP A 26 3.81 9.55 -0.40
CA ASP A 26 4.39 10.24 -1.57
C ASP A 26 5.89 10.51 -1.43
N THR A 27 6.46 10.29 -0.24
CA THR A 27 7.88 10.50 0.04
C THR A 27 8.49 9.33 0.82
N PRO A 28 9.81 9.08 0.70
CA PRO A 28 10.50 8.07 1.49
C PRO A 28 10.39 8.30 3.01
N LYS A 29 10.41 9.57 3.45
CA LYS A 29 10.26 9.92 4.86
C LYS A 29 8.87 9.53 5.39
N ALA A 30 7.81 9.78 4.61
CA ALA A 30 6.46 9.36 4.97
C ALA A 30 6.33 7.82 5.00
N ALA A 31 7.04 7.10 4.12
CA ALA A 31 7.06 5.63 4.13
C ALA A 31 7.63 5.06 5.44
N MET A 32 8.70 5.66 5.97
CA MET A 32 9.28 5.27 7.27
C MET A 32 8.29 5.52 8.41
N ALA A 33 7.71 6.72 8.48
CA ALA A 33 6.72 7.05 9.51
C ALA A 33 5.47 6.13 9.44
N ALA A 34 5.05 5.76 8.23
CA ALA A 34 3.96 4.81 8.02
C ALA A 34 4.30 3.40 8.52
N ALA A 35 5.54 2.93 8.31
CA ALA A 35 5.98 1.63 8.83
C ALA A 35 5.95 1.62 10.37
N GLU A 36 6.46 2.68 11.01
CA GLU A 36 6.40 2.85 12.46
C GLU A 36 4.95 2.87 12.99
N GLN A 37 4.05 3.61 12.32
CA GLN A 37 2.63 3.67 12.69
C GLN A 37 1.93 2.32 12.55
N LEU A 38 2.23 1.57 11.49
CA LEU A 38 1.64 0.26 11.24
C LEU A 38 2.14 -0.81 12.22
N GLY A 39 3.36 -0.63 12.74
CA GLY A 39 4.04 -1.61 13.57
C GLY A 39 4.35 -2.91 12.82
N GLY A 40 4.86 -3.90 13.54
CA GLY A 40 5.32 -5.17 12.98
C GLY A 40 6.80 -5.16 12.62
N ASP A 41 7.23 -6.21 11.93
CA ASP A 41 8.62 -6.49 11.55
C ASP A 41 8.79 -6.73 10.04
N LEU A 42 7.69 -6.65 9.27
CA LEU A 42 7.66 -6.90 7.84
C LEU A 42 6.54 -6.11 7.16
N TRP A 43 6.92 -5.31 6.15
CA TRP A 43 5.99 -4.51 5.37
C TRP A 43 6.10 -4.81 3.87
N VAL A 44 5.04 -4.50 3.13
CA VAL A 44 5.02 -4.58 1.67
C VAL A 44 4.89 -3.18 1.08
N VAL A 45 5.97 -2.69 0.46
CA VAL A 45 5.97 -1.43 -0.28
C VAL A 45 5.50 -1.69 -1.70
N LYS A 46 4.44 -0.99 -2.14
CA LYS A 46 3.79 -1.19 -3.44
C LYS A 46 3.64 0.11 -4.20
N ALA A 47 4.21 0.17 -5.40
CA ALA A 47 3.97 1.24 -6.36
C ALA A 47 2.47 1.37 -6.67
N GLN A 48 1.96 2.59 -6.61
CA GLN A 48 0.56 2.91 -6.90
C GLN A 48 0.44 3.39 -8.35
N VAL A 49 -0.01 2.50 -9.24
CA VAL A 49 -0.24 2.79 -10.66
C VAL A 49 -1.50 2.07 -11.13
N HIS A 50 -2.17 2.58 -12.16
CA HIS A 50 -3.36 1.96 -12.77
C HIS A 50 -2.98 0.81 -13.73
N ALA A 51 -2.11 -0.09 -13.29
CA ALA A 51 -1.64 -1.24 -14.06
C ALA A 51 -1.34 -2.45 -13.15
N GLY A 52 -1.56 -3.65 -13.71
CA GLY A 52 -1.12 -4.92 -13.12
C GLY A 52 0.38 -5.16 -13.29
N GLY A 53 0.86 -6.37 -12.97
CA GLY A 53 2.25 -6.79 -13.24
C GLY A 53 3.33 -6.14 -12.36
N ARG A 54 2.96 -5.27 -11.41
CA ARG A 54 3.88 -4.52 -10.52
C ARG A 54 4.91 -5.39 -9.82
N GLY A 55 4.55 -6.59 -9.37
CA GLY A 55 5.50 -7.52 -8.73
C GLY A 55 6.63 -7.96 -9.66
N LYS A 56 6.30 -8.35 -10.90
CA LYS A 56 7.27 -8.75 -11.92
C LYS A 56 8.14 -7.56 -12.36
N ALA A 57 7.55 -6.36 -12.43
CA ALA A 57 8.25 -5.12 -12.78
C ALA A 57 9.09 -4.52 -11.65
N GLY A 58 9.07 -5.12 -10.45
CA GLY A 58 9.86 -4.66 -9.31
C GLY A 58 9.20 -3.61 -8.42
N GLY A 59 7.96 -3.19 -8.72
CA GLY A 59 7.18 -2.23 -7.95
C GLY A 59 6.47 -2.82 -6.72
N VAL A 60 6.80 -4.05 -6.30
CA VAL A 60 6.35 -4.65 -5.04
C VAL A 60 7.57 -5.24 -4.33
N ARG A 61 7.81 -4.81 -3.09
CA ARG A 61 8.99 -5.20 -2.29
C ARG A 61 8.61 -5.48 -0.84
N LEU A 62 9.28 -6.47 -0.25
CA LEU A 62 9.28 -6.68 1.20
C LEU A 62 10.32 -5.76 1.82
N ALA A 63 9.96 -5.11 2.92
CA ALA A 63 10.82 -4.22 3.69
C ALA A 63 10.76 -4.59 5.18
N ARG A 64 11.84 -4.30 5.90
CA ARG A 64 12.02 -4.51 7.34
C ARG A 64 12.73 -3.30 7.92
#